data_AF-A0A7V7QK18-F1
#
_entry.id   AF-A0A7V7QK18-F1
#
_cell.length_a   1.000
_cell.length_b   1.000
_cell.length_c   1.000
_cell.angle_alpha   90.00
_cell.angle_beta   90.00
_cell.angle_gamma   90.00
#
_symmetry.space_group_name_H-M   'P 1'
#
loop_
_entity.id
_entity.type
_entity.pdbx_description
1 polymer ?
#
loop_
_entity_poly.entity_id
_entity_poly.type
_entity_poly.pdbx_seq_one_letter_code
_entity_poly.pdbx_strand_id
1 'polypeptide(L)'
;MDFESKYGKCPIYYTMSVMEGKWKWVILWKIYQAKCIRYNKLRDSLLPIAHRTLSNQLKELEASGLIFREQYNEVPPRVEYSLTEEGMTLIPILELMSKWGEKHVK
;
A
#
# COMPACT_ATOMS: atom_id res chain seq x y z
N MET A 1 24.03 -12.45 15.11
CA MET A 1 22.67 -12.93 15.41
C MET A 1 21.76 -12.16 14.47
N ASP A 2 21.34 -12.79 13.38
CA ASP A 2 20.51 -12.10 12.39
C ASP A 2 19.09 -11.85 12.96
N PHE A 3 18.37 -10.93 12.31
CA PHE A 3 17.05 -10.52 12.77
C PHE A 3 16.00 -11.64 12.61
N GLU A 4 16.11 -12.46 11.56
CA GLU A 4 15.26 -13.63 11.29
C GLU A 4 15.37 -14.70 12.39
N SER A 5 16.57 -14.89 12.93
CA SER A 5 16.90 -15.83 14.01
C SER A 5 16.17 -15.51 15.31
N LYS A 6 15.80 -14.25 15.56
CA LYS A 6 15.14 -13.84 16.82
C LYS A 6 13.62 -13.79 16.73
N TYR A 7 13.04 -13.56 15.54
CA TYR A 7 11.60 -13.32 15.38
C TYR A 7 10.92 -14.11 14.26
N GLY A 8 11.60 -15.10 13.66
CA GLY A 8 11.19 -15.80 12.44
C GLY A 8 9.83 -16.53 12.43
N LYS A 9 9.05 -16.47 13.52
CA LYS A 9 7.66 -16.96 13.57
C LYS A 9 6.67 -15.98 14.21
N CYS A 10 7.05 -14.75 14.53
CA CYS A 10 6.13 -13.79 15.12
C CYS A 10 5.23 -13.18 14.02
N PRO A 11 3.90 -13.42 14.04
CA PRO A 11 3.02 -12.95 12.97
C PRO A 11 2.98 -11.43 12.85
N ILE A 12 3.04 -10.71 13.99
CA ILE A 12 3.13 -9.25 14.01
C ILE A 12 4.39 -8.77 13.32
N TYR A 13 5.53 -9.43 13.59
CA TYR A 13 6.79 -9.05 12.96
C TYR A 13 6.76 -9.27 11.45
N TYR A 14 6.20 -10.39 10.99
CA TYR A 14 5.99 -10.64 9.57
C TYR A 14 5.12 -9.55 8.91
N THR A 15 4.00 -9.18 9.52
CA THR A 15 3.17 -8.09 8.98
C THR A 15 3.95 -6.78 8.93
N MET A 16 4.73 -6.47 9.97
CA MET A 16 5.54 -5.24 10.02
C MET A 16 6.68 -5.23 8.99
N SER A 17 7.26 -6.38 8.65
CA SER A 17 8.31 -6.44 7.62
C SER A 17 7.73 -6.28 6.22
N VAL A 18 6.59 -6.91 5.92
CA VAL A 18 5.87 -6.73 4.64
C VAL A 18 5.42 -5.28 4.47
N MET A 19 4.86 -4.72 5.54
CA MET A 19 4.30 -3.37 5.58
C MET A 19 5.28 -2.31 6.09
N GLU A 20 6.57 -2.61 6.05
CA GLU A 20 7.62 -1.68 6.45
C GLU A 20 7.59 -0.43 5.57
N GLY A 21 7.76 0.73 6.20
CA GLY A 21 7.78 2.02 5.53
C GLY A 21 6.50 2.83 5.70
N LYS A 22 6.64 4.17 5.66
CA LYS A 22 5.56 5.12 5.91
C LYS A 22 4.40 5.04 4.90
N TRP A 23 4.71 4.68 3.65
CA TRP A 23 3.79 4.90 2.53
C TRP A 23 2.89 3.72 2.20
N LYS A 24 3.28 2.47 2.48
CA LYS A 24 2.51 1.28 2.09
C LYS A 24 1.08 1.30 2.62
N TRP A 25 0.91 1.55 3.92
CA TRP A 25 -0.41 1.66 4.54
C TRP A 25 -1.29 2.74 3.90
N VAL A 26 -0.72 3.93 3.66
CA VAL A 26 -1.45 5.06 3.07
C VAL A 26 -1.79 4.79 1.60
N ILE A 27 -0.89 4.16 0.85
CA ILE A 27 -1.12 3.76 -0.55
C ILE A 27 -2.28 2.77 -0.63
N LEU A 28 -2.26 1.69 0.18
CA LEU A 28 -3.35 0.71 0.20
C LEU A 28 -4.68 1.36 0.55
N TRP A 29 -4.69 2.25 1.56
CA TRP A 29 -5.88 3.00 1.94
C TRP A 29 -6.44 3.86 0.79
N LYS A 30 -5.58 4.57 0.07
CA LYS A 30 -6.00 5.40 -1.08
C LYS A 30 -6.52 4.58 -2.26
N ILE A 31 -5.86 3.44 -2.56
CA ILE A 31 -6.33 2.53 -3.61
C ILE A 31 -7.69 1.94 -3.22
N TYR A 32 -7.85 1.51 -1.97
CA TYR A 32 -9.12 1.00 -1.43
C TYR A 32 -10.27 2.00 -1.59
N GLN A 33 -10.07 3.24 -1.13
CA GLN A 33 -11.09 4.30 -1.23
C GLN A 33 -11.50 4.57 -2.69
N ALA A 34 -10.55 4.51 -3.62
CA ALA A 34 -10.81 4.75 -5.04
C ALA A 34 -11.32 3.51 -5.80
N LYS A 35 -11.21 2.31 -5.22
CA LYS A 35 -11.37 0.97 -5.83
C LYS A 35 -10.36 0.66 -6.96
N CYS A 36 -10.12 1.63 -7.84
CA CYS A 36 -9.13 1.60 -8.90
C CYS A 36 -8.61 3.02 -9.13
N ILE A 37 -7.30 3.23 -9.23
CA ILE A 37 -6.71 4.57 -9.34
C ILE A 37 -5.50 4.63 -10.28
N ARG A 38 -5.42 5.70 -11.09
CA ARG A 38 -4.28 5.98 -11.96
C ARG A 38 -3.08 6.51 -11.16
N TYR A 39 -1.87 6.22 -11.63
CA TYR A 39 -0.62 6.64 -10.97
C TYR A 39 -0.60 8.12 -10.55
N ASN A 40 -0.89 9.04 -11.49
CA ASN A 40 -0.84 10.48 -11.20
C ASN A 40 -1.86 10.90 -10.14
N LYS A 41 -3.08 10.36 -10.20
CA LYS A 41 -4.13 10.65 -9.20
C LYS A 41 -3.74 10.12 -7.82
N LEU A 42 -3.15 8.92 -7.76
CA LEU A 42 -2.63 8.37 -6.52
C LEU A 42 -1.52 9.25 -5.95
N ARG A 43 -0.52 9.62 -6.76
CA ARG A 43 0.58 10.52 -6.36
C ARG A 43 0.07 11.85 -5.83
N ASP A 44 -0.88 12.49 -6.54
CA ASP A 44 -1.43 13.79 -6.16
C ASP A 44 -2.15 13.71 -4.80
N SER A 45 -2.79 12.57 -4.49
CA SER A 45 -3.42 12.31 -3.19
C SER A 45 -2.44 12.04 -2.03
N LEU A 46 -1.15 11.87 -2.35
CA LEU A 46 -0.08 11.49 -1.43
C LEU A 46 1.04 12.54 -1.37
N LEU A 47 0.82 13.74 -1.91
CA LEU A 47 1.82 14.81 -1.86
C LEU A 47 2.27 15.07 -0.41
N PRO A 48 3.57 15.30 -0.16
CA PRO A 48 4.63 15.56 -1.14
C PRO A 48 5.48 14.32 -1.53
N ILE A 49 4.89 13.11 -1.64
CA ILE A 49 5.65 11.91 -2.01
C ILE A 49 6.43 12.09 -3.33
N ALA A 50 7.72 11.73 -3.32
CA ALA A 50 8.54 11.75 -4.51
C ALA A 50 8.14 10.60 -5.47
N HIS A 51 8.24 10.87 -6.77
CA HIS A 51 7.96 9.87 -7.83
C HIS A 51 8.68 8.54 -7.63
N ARG A 52 9.99 8.61 -7.37
CA ARG A 52 10.84 7.44 -7.17
C ARG A 52 10.36 6.62 -5.98
N THR A 53 10.01 7.29 -4.88
CA THR A 53 9.48 6.64 -3.68
C THR A 53 8.15 5.95 -3.99
N LEU A 54 7.18 6.65 -4.59
CA LEU A 54 5.90 6.04 -4.94
C LEU A 54 6.07 4.84 -5.88
N SER A 55 6.92 4.97 -6.90
CA SER A 55 7.16 3.89 -7.85
C SER A 55 7.80 2.67 -7.20
N ASN A 56 8.75 2.85 -6.27
CA ASN A 56 9.37 1.73 -5.56
C ASN A 56 8.35 1.03 -4.65
N GLN A 57 7.56 1.81 -3.90
CA GLN A 57 6.57 1.26 -2.98
C GLN A 57 5.45 0.51 -3.72
N LEU A 58 5.00 1.00 -4.88
CA LEU A 58 4.04 0.27 -5.72
C LEU A 58 4.63 -1.04 -6.24
N LYS A 59 5.91 -1.05 -6.67
CA LYS A 59 6.59 -2.29 -7.10
C LYS A 59 6.70 -3.31 -5.96
N GLU A 60 7.03 -2.86 -4.74
CA GLU A 60 7.12 -3.73 -3.57
C GLU A 60 5.75 -4.31 -3.18
N LEU A 61 4.69 -3.49 -3.22
CA LEU A 61 3.33 -3.93 -2.94
C LEU A 61 2.80 -4.91 -4.01
N GLU A 62 3.14 -4.67 -5.27
CA GLU A 62 2.81 -5.58 -6.39
C GLU A 62 3.56 -6.90 -6.24
N ALA A 63 4.86 -6.86 -5.93
CA ALA A 63 5.68 -8.06 -5.70
C ALA A 63 5.21 -8.86 -4.46
N SER A 64 4.64 -8.19 -3.47
CA SER A 64 4.04 -8.81 -2.29
C SER A 64 2.62 -9.32 -2.53
N GLY A 65 2.09 -9.15 -3.76
CA GLY A 65 0.75 -9.61 -4.15
C GLY A 65 -0.39 -8.82 -3.53
N LEU A 66 -0.15 -7.63 -2.97
CA LEU A 66 -1.17 -6.81 -2.29
C LEU A 66 -1.92 -5.87 -3.24
N ILE A 67 -1.29 -5.50 -4.36
CA ILE A 67 -1.92 -4.66 -5.39
C ILE A 67 -1.78 -5.31 -6.75
N PHE A 68 -2.76 -5.04 -7.61
CA PHE A 68 -2.73 -5.39 -9.02
C PHE A 68 -2.43 -4.14 -9.84
N ARG A 69 -1.46 -4.23 -10.75
CA ARG A 69 -1.11 -3.18 -11.71
C ARG A 69 -1.61 -3.59 -13.08
N GLU A 70 -2.49 -2.78 -13.64
CA GLU A 70 -2.99 -2.98 -15.00
C GLU A 70 -2.47 -1.90 -15.93
N GLN A 71 -1.90 -2.31 -17.07
CA GLN A 71 -1.44 -1.41 -18.11
C GLN A 71 -2.34 -1.50 -19.33
N TYR A 72 -2.85 -0.35 -19.75
CA TYR A 72 -3.68 -0.20 -20.91
C TYR A 72 -2.87 0.44 -22.03
N ASN A 73 -2.64 -0.32 -23.11
CA ASN A 73 -1.92 0.14 -24.29
C ASN A 73 -2.84 0.92 -25.26
N GLU A 74 -3.59 1.86 -24.71
CA GLU A 74 -4.41 2.82 -25.47
C GLU A 74 -3.62 4.12 -25.74
N VAL A 75 -4.19 5.06 -26.49
CA VAL A 75 -3.58 6.38 -26.71
C VAL A 75 -4.42 7.44 -25.99
N PRO A 76 -3.88 8.12 -24.96
CA PRO A 76 -2.55 7.93 -24.34
C PRO A 76 -2.50 6.68 -23.43
N PRO A 77 -1.32 6.04 -23.27
CA PRO A 77 -1.20 4.87 -22.41
C PRO A 77 -1.48 5.23 -20.95
N ARG A 78 -2.17 4.35 -20.23
CA ARG A 78 -2.45 4.53 -18.81
C ARG A 78 -2.13 3.29 -17.99
N VAL A 79 -1.86 3.52 -16.71
CA VAL A 79 -1.62 2.50 -15.71
C VAL A 79 -2.56 2.75 -14.54
N GLU A 80 -3.21 1.69 -14.10
CA GLU A 80 -4.13 1.68 -12.98
C GLU A 80 -3.70 0.66 -11.92
N TYR A 81 -4.10 0.96 -10.69
CA TYR A 81 -3.82 0.14 -9.51
C TYR A 81 -5.11 -0.15 -8.77
N SER A 82 -5.30 -1.40 -8.40
CA SER A 82 -6.37 -1.89 -7.53
C SER A 82 -5.79 -2.81 -6.45
N LEU A 83 -6.56 -3.09 -5.40
CA LEU A 83 -6.16 -4.11 -4.43
C LEU A 83 -6.45 -5.51 -4.98
N THR A 84 -5.58 -6.46 -4.66
CA THR A 84 -5.88 -7.89 -4.86
C THR A 84 -6.80 -8.39 -3.75
N GLU A 85 -7.28 -9.63 -3.87
CA GLU A 85 -8.01 -10.30 -2.78
C GLU A 85 -7.17 -10.35 -1.48
N GLU A 86 -5.87 -10.65 -1.58
CA GLU A 86 -4.96 -10.63 -0.44
C GLU A 86 -4.81 -9.22 0.14
N GLY A 87 -4.64 -8.20 -0.71
CA GLY A 87 -4.58 -6.80 -0.27
C GLY A 87 -5.85 -6.33 0.45
N MET A 88 -7.01 -6.85 0.06
CA MET A 88 -8.28 -6.56 0.71
C MET A 88 -8.36 -7.12 2.14
N THR A 89 -7.60 -8.17 2.48
CA THR A 89 -7.56 -8.72 3.85
C THR A 89 -6.95 -7.76 4.88
N LEU A 90 -6.16 -6.77 4.43
CA LEU A 90 -5.56 -5.74 5.28
C LEU A 90 -6.51 -4.57 5.59
N ILE A 91 -7.65 -4.45 4.89
CA ILE A 91 -8.59 -3.34 5.07
C ILE A 91 -9.16 -3.27 6.48
N PRO A 92 -9.60 -4.37 7.12
CA PRO A 92 -10.07 -4.31 8.50
C PRO A 92 -9.04 -3.71 9.47
N ILE A 93 -7.75 -3.96 9.25
CA ILE A 93 -6.65 -3.38 10.06
C ILE A 93 -6.56 -1.87 9.81
N LEU A 94 -6.58 -1.45 8.55
CA LEU A 94 -6.55 -0.03 8.18
C LEU A 94 -7.77 0.74 8.71
N GLU A 95 -8.96 0.13 8.71
CA GLU A 95 -10.16 0.72 9.30
C GLU A 95 -10.03 0.90 10.82
N LEU A 96 -9.45 -0.08 11.52
CA LEU A 96 -9.16 0.05 12.95
C LEU A 96 -8.15 1.17 13.22
N MET A 97 -7.11 1.28 12.39
CA MET A 97 -6.15 2.39 12.46
C MET A 97 -6.84 3.75 12.22
N SER A 98 -7.73 3.86 11.23
CA SER A 98 -8.50 5.08 10.95
C SER A 98 -9.38 5.48 12.14
N LYS A 99 -10.16 4.53 12.68
CA LYS A 99 -11.02 4.75 13.84
C LYS A 99 -10.24 5.19 15.08
N TRP A 100 -9.05 4.63 15.30
CA TRP A 100 -8.17 5.08 16.36
C TRP A 100 -7.67 6.50 16.09
N GLY A 101 -7.25 6.80 14.85
CA GLY A 101 -6.80 8.12 14.43
C GLY A 101 -7.86 9.21 14.63
N GLU A 102 -9.11 8.95 14.24
CA GLU A 102 -10.24 9.89 14.42
C GLU A 102 -10.45 10.32 15.89
N LYS A 103 -10.11 9.46 16.85
CA LYS A 103 -10.26 9.75 18.28
C LYS A 103 -9.09 10.55 18.88
N HIS A 104 -7.95 10.60 18.20
CA HIS A 104 -6.69 11.11 18.77
C HIS A 104 -6.05 12.22 17.94
N VAL A 105 -6.43 12.35 16.67
CA VAL A 105 -6.10 13.52 15.85
C VAL A 105 -6.97 14.67 16.35
N LYS A 106 -6.32 15.68 16.94
CA LYS A 106 -6.92 16.99 17.25
C LYS A 106 -6.84 17.91 16.04
#